data_AF-A0A9D8GD60-F1
#
_entry.id   AF-A0A9D8GD60-F1
#
_cell.length_a   1.000
_cell.length_b   1.000
_cell.length_c   1.000
_cell.angle_alpha   90.00
_cell.angle_beta   90.00
_cell.angle_gamma   90.00
#
_symmetry.space_group_name_H-M   'P 1'
#
loop_
_entity.id
_entity.type
_entity.pdbx_description
1 polymer ?
#
loop_
_entity_poly.entity_id
_entity_poly.type
_entity_poly.pdbx_seq_one_letter_code
_entity_poly.pdbx_strand_id
1 'polypeptide(L)'
;MWRARRLAWGALAIALAVAAPAAAQQRLPRIWDIPFGTPIADLPGEFVDPSCGTNGGPAGQPLASFADFARCAPEASGLREVWFIYDDIREYIGLALRMPAIRSATTLLDQPVILSYLVDGDGRIAGLRVFTDPRADPDLRLAAHEVSLAFKARYDVGLEHCADQPAGAGETPIDGVYIKELCRLEAAGRRITIESRFFYKPGHQVVDPRTLRATDNEFESWARLEVLRAGPLPPPAARVPLAALPPGGDRRDAFLSGLSKDCPGCDLVGADLRRHDLAEANLAGANLEGAVLHRVNLRRANLEGATLRNANLNRANLGFANLKGADLSGALLYQAEASRADFSGTDLHNARMGRVNLALANLANANLDQVDLGEARLNDASLAGATLNGAFLPQAVMFRANLRGMVAERAVMVDVALRGANLSQARLRGSDLYGADLSGADLAAADFSGARLLGAKLADTSQMGTIFTGATMPDNTVHR
;
A
#
# COMPACT_ATOMS: atom_id res chain seq x y z
N MET A 1 -4.97 64.49 48.77
CA MET A 1 -6.11 63.55 48.65
C MET A 1 -6.11 62.96 47.24
N TRP A 2 -6.14 61.63 47.16
CA TRP A 2 -6.77 60.81 46.11
C TRP A 2 -6.49 60.99 44.59
N ARG A 3 -5.89 59.93 44.04
CA ARG A 3 -6.29 59.11 42.87
C ARG A 3 -6.48 59.74 41.47
N ALA A 4 -5.54 59.38 40.60
CA ALA A 4 -5.67 58.66 39.31
C ALA A 4 -6.79 59.04 38.32
N ARG A 5 -6.40 59.30 37.05
CA ARG A 5 -7.08 58.77 35.83
C ARG A 5 -6.26 58.95 34.54
N ARG A 6 -6.00 57.78 33.92
CA ARG A 6 -5.79 57.38 32.50
C ARG A 6 -5.81 58.45 31.39
N LEU A 7 -4.89 58.30 30.41
CA LEU A 7 -5.16 58.05 28.96
C LEU A 7 -3.83 58.00 28.17
N ALA A 8 -3.53 56.84 27.57
CA ALA A 8 -3.50 56.59 26.11
C ALA A 8 -2.09 56.67 25.50
N TRP A 9 -1.44 55.49 25.38
CA TRP A 9 -0.24 55.29 24.57
C TRP A 9 -0.66 54.79 23.18
N GLY A 10 -0.32 55.55 22.15
CA GLY A 10 -0.27 55.08 20.78
C GLY A 10 1.19 55.10 20.33
N ALA A 11 1.75 53.92 20.03
CA ALA A 11 2.97 53.80 19.24
C ALA A 11 2.97 52.44 18.54
N LEU A 12 2.98 52.53 17.21
CA LEU A 12 3.01 51.45 16.23
C LEU A 12 4.38 50.73 16.33
N ALA A 13 4.39 49.43 16.65
CA ALA A 13 5.60 48.61 16.60
C ALA A 13 5.59 47.78 15.30
N ILE A 14 6.49 48.12 14.38
CA ILE A 14 6.81 47.34 13.18
C ILE A 14 7.63 46.12 13.63
N ALA A 15 7.06 44.93 13.54
CA ALA A 15 7.77 43.68 13.82
C ALA A 15 8.55 43.23 12.58
N LEU A 16 9.87 43.33 12.64
CA LEU A 16 10.81 42.68 11.72
C LEU A 16 10.78 41.16 12.00
N ALA A 17 10.16 40.40 11.10
CA ALA A 17 10.22 38.95 11.12
C ALA A 17 11.60 38.48 10.62
N VAL A 18 12.47 38.09 11.53
CA VAL A 18 13.68 37.32 11.21
C VAL A 18 13.22 35.89 10.94
N ALA A 19 13.37 35.44 9.69
CA ALA A 19 13.12 34.04 9.32
C ALA A 19 14.15 33.15 10.04
N ALA A 20 13.69 32.32 10.97
CA ALA A 20 14.49 31.24 11.52
C ALA A 20 14.73 30.19 10.41
N PRO A 21 15.92 29.58 10.32
CA PRO A 21 16.14 28.50 9.39
C PRO A 21 15.26 27.32 9.82
N ALA A 22 14.54 26.72 8.86
CA ALA A 22 13.83 25.48 9.09
C ALA A 22 14.84 24.42 9.56
N ALA A 23 14.77 24.04 10.84
CA ALA A 23 15.50 22.90 11.35
C ALA A 23 15.04 21.67 10.55
N ALA A 24 15.95 21.12 9.74
CA ALA A 24 15.75 19.86 9.06
C ALA A 24 15.39 18.80 10.12
N GLN A 25 14.16 18.31 10.07
CA GLN A 25 13.65 17.27 10.94
C GLN A 25 14.48 16.00 10.64
N GLN A 26 15.44 15.69 11.51
CA GLN A 26 16.26 14.47 11.37
C GLN A 26 15.33 13.27 11.40
N ARG A 27 15.24 12.54 10.29
CA ARG A 27 14.56 11.23 10.21
C ARG A 27 15.14 10.32 11.29
N LEU A 28 14.30 9.81 12.19
CA LEU A 28 14.69 8.80 13.17
C LEU A 28 15.27 7.58 12.43
N PRO A 29 16.40 7.02 12.87
CA PRO A 29 17.00 5.86 12.22
C PRO A 29 16.07 4.65 12.31
N ARG A 30 15.77 4.03 11.16
CA ARG A 30 14.98 2.78 11.16
C ARG A 30 15.84 1.63 11.67
N ILE A 31 15.24 0.61 12.29
CA ILE A 31 15.94 -0.63 12.65
C ILE A 31 16.76 -1.21 11.47
N TRP A 32 16.22 -1.03 10.28
CA TRP A 32 16.77 -1.39 8.99
C TRP A 32 18.00 -0.60 8.53
N ASP A 33 18.21 0.60 9.09
CA ASP A 33 19.21 1.56 8.67
C ASP A 33 20.49 1.48 9.54
N ILE A 34 20.50 0.66 10.60
CA ILE A 34 21.68 0.46 11.46
C ILE A 34 22.71 -0.43 10.72
N PRO A 35 23.93 0.08 10.42
CA PRO A 35 24.93 -0.71 9.72
C PRO A 35 25.44 -1.89 10.56
N PHE A 36 25.62 -3.04 9.95
CA PHE A 36 26.35 -4.13 10.59
C PHE A 36 27.79 -3.72 10.86
N GLY A 37 28.32 -4.12 12.02
CA GLY A 37 29.58 -3.65 12.58
C GLY A 37 29.42 -2.52 13.60
N THR A 38 28.25 -1.86 13.68
CA THR A 38 27.97 -0.86 14.72
C THR A 38 28.09 -1.50 16.10
N PRO A 39 28.82 -0.92 17.06
CA PRO A 39 28.82 -1.39 18.44
C PRO A 39 27.39 -1.33 19.00
N ILE A 40 26.92 -2.41 19.61
CA ILE A 40 25.55 -2.48 20.14
C ILE A 40 25.31 -1.42 21.23
N ALA A 41 26.36 -1.03 21.95
CA ALA A 41 26.32 0.02 22.96
C ALA A 41 26.07 1.42 22.38
N ASP A 42 26.32 1.62 21.08
CA ASP A 42 26.16 2.90 20.38
C ASP A 42 24.76 3.02 19.72
N LEU A 43 23.83 2.12 20.06
CA LEU A 43 22.47 2.21 19.53
C LEU A 43 21.81 3.53 19.94
N PRO A 44 21.06 4.18 19.02
CA PRO A 44 20.30 5.38 19.31
C PRO A 44 19.31 5.21 20.47
N GLY A 45 18.94 6.30 21.15
CA GLY A 45 18.09 6.28 22.35
C GLY A 45 16.64 5.84 22.11
N GLU A 46 16.22 5.67 20.86
CA GLU A 46 14.93 5.15 20.42
C GLU A 46 14.80 3.63 20.63
N PHE A 47 15.93 2.93 20.76
CA PHE A 47 15.99 1.53 21.13
C PHE A 47 16.02 1.44 22.66
N VAL A 48 15.00 0.84 23.27
CA VAL A 48 14.84 0.81 24.73
C VAL A 48 14.59 -0.60 25.26
N ASP A 49 14.73 -0.75 26.57
CA ASP A 49 14.49 -2.00 27.31
C ASP A 49 15.27 -3.22 26.76
N PRO A 50 16.62 -3.13 26.64
CA PRO A 50 17.42 -4.23 26.13
C PRO A 50 17.28 -5.46 27.02
N SER A 51 17.11 -6.62 26.40
CA SER A 51 17.00 -7.91 27.08
C SER A 51 17.68 -8.99 26.26
N CYS A 52 18.09 -10.09 26.89
CA CYS A 52 18.59 -11.25 26.16
C CYS A 52 17.46 -11.90 25.37
N GLY A 53 17.72 -12.18 24.09
CA GLY A 53 16.77 -12.88 23.23
C GLY A 53 16.69 -14.38 23.51
N THR A 54 15.67 -15.02 22.95
CA THR A 54 15.39 -16.45 23.11
C THR A 54 15.22 -17.17 21.77
N ASN A 55 16.12 -16.88 20.83
CA ASN A 55 16.11 -17.35 19.46
C ASN A 55 14.86 -16.87 18.67
N GLY A 56 14.51 -15.59 18.84
CA GLY A 56 13.30 -14.97 18.29
C GLY A 56 12.02 -15.23 19.12
N GLY A 57 12.15 -15.81 20.31
CA GLY A 57 11.09 -15.81 21.31
C GLY A 57 11.05 -14.52 22.15
N PRO A 58 10.24 -14.48 23.23
CA PRO A 58 10.16 -13.31 24.11
C PRO A 58 11.50 -12.81 24.64
N ALA A 59 11.49 -11.55 25.10
CA ALA A 59 12.50 -11.00 25.98
C ALA A 59 12.76 -11.96 27.15
N GLY A 60 14.00 -12.39 27.28
CA GLY A 60 14.50 -13.21 28.38
C GLY A 60 15.00 -12.32 29.53
N GLN A 61 16.25 -12.51 29.92
CA GLN A 61 16.86 -11.74 31.01
C GLN A 61 17.01 -10.26 30.64
N PRO A 62 16.43 -9.32 31.41
CA PRO A 62 16.64 -7.88 31.18
C PRO A 62 18.10 -7.48 31.35
N LEU A 63 18.55 -6.54 30.53
CA LEU A 63 19.87 -5.92 30.61
C LEU A 63 19.73 -4.50 31.17
N ALA A 64 20.73 -4.05 31.93
CA ALA A 64 20.76 -2.67 32.40
C ALA A 64 21.08 -1.69 31.25
N SER A 65 21.84 -2.15 30.26
CA SER A 65 22.19 -1.40 29.05
C SER A 65 22.53 -2.34 27.90
N PHE A 66 22.59 -1.82 26.67
CA PHE A 66 23.09 -2.59 25.52
C PHE A 66 24.56 -3.03 25.68
N ALA A 67 25.35 -2.32 26.49
CA ALA A 67 26.73 -2.72 26.80
C ALA A 67 26.82 -4.04 27.59
N ASP A 68 25.74 -4.45 28.27
CA ASP A 68 25.68 -5.71 29.03
C ASP A 68 25.38 -6.94 28.15
N PHE A 69 25.41 -6.83 26.82
CA PHE A 69 25.07 -7.92 25.88
C PHE A 69 25.80 -9.25 26.16
N ALA A 70 27.00 -9.21 26.73
CA ALA A 70 27.79 -10.39 27.08
C ALA A 70 27.11 -11.33 28.10
N ARG A 71 26.10 -10.83 28.84
CA ARG A 71 25.27 -11.65 29.73
C ARG A 71 24.35 -12.62 28.98
N CYS A 72 24.03 -12.34 27.72
CA CYS A 72 23.14 -13.17 26.91
C CYS A 72 23.87 -14.38 26.38
N ALA A 73 23.32 -15.58 26.54
CA ALA A 73 23.95 -16.81 26.07
C ALA A 73 24.18 -16.78 24.54
N PRO A 74 25.35 -17.22 24.05
CA PRO A 74 25.57 -17.32 22.61
C PRO A 74 24.77 -18.48 22.02
N GLU A 75 24.23 -18.27 20.82
CA GLU A 75 23.61 -19.30 20.01
C GLU A 75 24.66 -20.25 19.41
N ALA A 76 24.23 -21.32 18.74
CA ALA A 76 25.13 -22.24 18.03
C ALA A 76 26.00 -21.54 16.96
N SER A 77 25.56 -20.38 16.46
CA SER A 77 26.32 -19.53 15.55
C SER A 77 27.48 -18.76 16.23
N GLY A 78 27.52 -18.75 17.57
CA GLY A 78 28.42 -17.92 18.37
C GLY A 78 27.92 -16.49 18.60
N LEU A 79 26.83 -16.08 17.93
CA LEU A 79 26.22 -14.76 18.10
C LEU A 79 25.29 -14.74 19.32
N ARG A 80 25.15 -13.58 19.95
CA ARG A 80 24.25 -13.34 21.08
C ARG A 80 23.06 -12.52 20.60
N GLU A 81 21.85 -12.97 20.91
CA GLU A 81 20.65 -12.22 20.57
C GLU A 81 20.35 -11.16 21.64
N VAL A 82 20.20 -9.91 21.22
CA VAL A 82 19.78 -8.80 22.06
C VAL A 82 18.44 -8.29 21.53
N TRP A 83 17.39 -8.55 22.30
CA TRP A 83 16.04 -8.06 22.10
C TRP A 83 15.90 -6.63 22.62
N PHE A 84 14.99 -5.85 22.04
CA PHE A 84 14.68 -4.49 22.48
C PHE A 84 13.27 -4.08 22.03
N ILE A 85 12.77 -2.99 22.61
CA ILE A 85 11.59 -2.29 22.13
C ILE A 85 12.03 -1.19 21.16
N TYR A 86 11.35 -1.15 20.02
CA TYR A 86 11.56 -0.18 18.95
C TYR A 86 10.21 0.07 18.27
N ASP A 87 9.77 1.32 18.12
CA ASP A 87 8.46 1.61 17.51
C ASP A 87 8.53 2.88 16.64
N ASP A 88 8.20 2.73 15.35
CA ASP A 88 8.16 3.80 14.35
C ASP A 88 6.79 4.49 14.22
N ILE A 89 5.78 4.10 15.03
CA ILE A 89 4.38 4.58 14.94
C ILE A 89 3.85 5.24 16.23
N ARG A 90 4.62 5.33 17.32
CA ARG A 90 4.09 5.81 18.63
C ARG A 90 4.00 7.32 18.90
N GLU A 91 4.23 8.21 17.95
CA GLU A 91 4.04 9.66 18.22
C GLU A 91 2.61 10.16 17.92
N TYR A 92 1.93 9.69 16.87
CA TYR A 92 0.63 10.28 16.47
C TYR A 92 -0.60 9.79 17.26
N ILE A 93 -0.62 8.52 17.67
CA ILE A 93 -1.77 7.93 18.39
C ILE A 93 -1.66 8.15 19.92
N GLY A 94 -0.43 8.17 20.45
CA GLY A 94 -0.16 8.40 21.87
C GLY A 94 -0.42 9.83 22.34
N LEU A 95 -0.05 10.84 21.53
CA LEU A 95 -0.35 12.25 21.81
C LEU A 95 -1.85 12.57 21.65
N ALA A 96 -2.56 11.84 20.78
CA ALA A 96 -3.99 12.06 20.51
C ALA A 96 -4.93 11.50 21.59
N LEU A 97 -4.58 10.40 22.27
CA LEU A 97 -5.53 9.66 23.12
C LEU A 97 -5.25 9.66 24.62
N ARG A 98 -4.08 10.13 25.11
CA ARG A 98 -3.74 10.11 26.57
C ARG A 98 -4.06 8.78 27.28
N MET A 99 -3.90 7.65 26.59
CA MET A 99 -4.21 6.31 27.12
C MET A 99 -2.93 5.55 27.50
N PRO A 100 -2.72 5.17 28.77
CA PRO A 100 -1.52 4.48 29.23
C PRO A 100 -1.40 3.00 28.81
N ALA A 101 -2.46 2.41 28.25
CA ALA A 101 -2.59 0.96 28.03
C ALA A 101 -1.99 0.43 26.71
N ILE A 102 -1.55 1.30 25.79
CA ILE A 102 -0.81 0.89 24.59
C ILE A 102 0.67 1.01 24.92
N ARG A 103 1.23 0.00 25.60
CA ARG A 103 2.66 -0.14 25.93
C ARG A 103 3.04 -1.61 25.80
N SER A 104 3.35 -2.14 24.59
CA SER A 104 4.21 -3.35 24.47
C SER A 104 4.45 -3.96 23.07
N ALA A 105 3.80 -3.58 21.97
CA ALA A 105 3.96 -4.34 20.72
C ALA A 105 4.50 -3.49 19.56
N THR A 106 5.75 -3.75 19.17
CA THR A 106 6.24 -3.35 17.85
C THR A 106 5.47 -4.11 16.77
N THR A 107 4.97 -3.42 15.75
CA THR A 107 4.24 -4.05 14.65
C THR A 107 4.94 -3.85 13.31
N LEU A 108 4.75 -4.78 12.39
CA LEU A 108 5.15 -4.67 10.99
C LEU A 108 3.97 -5.15 10.14
N LEU A 109 3.41 -4.26 9.29
CA LEU A 109 2.18 -4.54 8.53
C LEU A 109 1.03 -5.00 9.45
N ASP A 110 0.83 -4.28 10.56
CA ASP A 110 -0.16 -4.59 11.61
C ASP A 110 0.01 -5.96 12.30
N GLN A 111 1.09 -6.69 12.01
CA GLN A 111 1.45 -7.93 12.70
C GLN A 111 2.44 -7.66 13.83
N PRO A 112 2.17 -8.11 15.07
CA PRO A 112 3.14 -8.02 16.16
C PRO A 112 4.44 -8.75 15.81
N VAL A 113 5.58 -8.12 16.05
CA VAL A 113 6.90 -8.69 15.77
C VAL A 113 7.84 -8.58 16.97
N ILE A 114 8.71 -9.58 17.08
CA ILE A 114 9.86 -9.63 17.97
C ILE A 114 11.07 -9.18 17.14
N LEU A 115 11.73 -8.11 17.60
CA LEU A 115 12.91 -7.54 16.95
C LEU A 115 14.14 -7.74 17.83
N SER A 116 15.21 -8.24 17.22
CA SER A 116 16.47 -8.48 17.91
C SER A 116 17.66 -8.22 17.00
N TYR A 117 18.75 -7.69 17.56
CA TYR A 117 20.06 -7.73 16.90
C TYR A 117 20.84 -8.97 17.32
N LEU A 118 21.61 -9.50 16.38
CA LEU A 118 22.57 -10.58 16.62
C LEU A 118 23.96 -9.98 16.73
N VAL A 119 24.59 -10.16 17.88
CA VAL A 119 25.82 -9.45 18.28
C VAL A 119 26.97 -10.46 18.39
N ASP A 120 28.13 -10.11 17.84
CA ASP A 120 29.34 -10.93 17.95
C ASP A 120 30.04 -10.80 19.31
N GLY A 121 31.12 -11.55 19.51
CA GLY A 121 31.90 -11.55 20.76
C GLY A 121 32.54 -10.20 21.10
N ASP A 122 32.74 -9.34 20.10
CA ASP A 122 33.33 -8.00 20.23
C ASP A 122 32.27 -6.92 20.47
N GLY A 123 30.99 -7.29 20.59
CA GLY A 123 29.89 -6.37 20.83
C GLY A 123 29.42 -5.63 19.59
N ARG A 124 29.71 -6.13 18.39
CA ARG A 124 29.27 -5.52 17.12
C ARG A 124 28.06 -6.23 16.57
N ILE A 125 27.14 -5.46 16.00
CA ILE A 125 25.94 -5.99 15.34
C ILE A 125 26.39 -6.76 14.09
N ALA A 126 26.24 -8.08 14.13
CA ALA A 126 26.56 -8.99 13.04
C ALA A 126 25.32 -9.39 12.23
N GLY A 127 24.13 -9.15 12.77
CA GLY A 127 22.89 -9.44 12.08
C GLY A 127 21.65 -8.86 12.74
N LEU A 128 20.51 -9.07 12.09
CA LEU A 128 19.18 -8.68 12.52
C LEU A 128 18.25 -9.88 12.41
N ARG A 129 17.39 -10.05 13.41
CA ARG A 129 16.30 -11.02 13.41
C ARG A 129 14.97 -10.31 13.60
N VAL A 130 14.00 -10.71 12.78
CA VAL A 130 12.60 -10.32 12.91
C VAL A 130 11.76 -11.58 12.90
N PHE A 131 10.88 -11.73 13.87
CA PHE A 131 9.97 -12.88 13.96
C PHE A 131 8.58 -12.38 14.32
N THR A 132 7.56 -12.70 13.52
CA THR A 132 6.17 -12.47 13.91
C THR A 132 5.88 -13.16 15.24
N ASP A 133 5.31 -12.46 16.21
CA ASP A 133 5.16 -12.98 17.56
C ASP A 133 4.19 -14.17 17.57
N PRO A 134 4.67 -15.40 17.84
CA PRO A 134 3.80 -16.57 17.86
C PRO A 134 2.84 -16.56 19.05
N ARG A 135 2.89 -15.57 19.93
CA ARG A 135 1.97 -15.42 21.08
C ARG A 135 0.89 -14.37 20.84
N ALA A 136 0.91 -13.72 19.67
CA ALA A 136 -0.15 -12.79 19.28
C ALA A 136 -1.52 -13.49 19.27
N ASP A 137 -2.58 -12.69 19.26
CA ASP A 137 -3.95 -13.20 19.19
C ASP A 137 -4.13 -14.14 17.98
N PRO A 138 -4.78 -15.31 18.12
CA PRO A 138 -4.98 -16.25 17.02
C PRO A 138 -5.61 -15.64 15.76
N ASP A 139 -6.53 -14.68 15.91
CA ASP A 139 -7.19 -14.04 14.76
C ASP A 139 -6.19 -13.19 13.96
N LEU A 140 -5.26 -12.51 14.65
CA LEU A 140 -4.19 -11.76 14.01
C LEU A 140 -3.15 -12.70 13.38
N ARG A 141 -2.83 -13.81 14.06
CA ARG A 141 -1.83 -14.78 13.63
C ARG A 141 -2.16 -15.46 12.31
N LEU A 142 -3.44 -15.58 11.93
CA LEU A 142 -3.81 -16.26 10.68
C LEU A 142 -3.08 -15.67 9.46
N ALA A 143 -2.86 -14.36 9.45
CA ALA A 143 -2.12 -13.65 8.39
C ALA A 143 -0.62 -13.42 8.70
N ALA A 144 -0.09 -13.90 9.84
CA ALA A 144 1.32 -13.64 10.22
C ALA A 144 2.33 -14.18 9.20
N HIS A 145 2.05 -15.31 8.55
CA HIS A 145 2.90 -15.86 7.50
C HIS A 145 3.07 -14.91 6.29
N GLU A 146 2.11 -14.01 6.05
CA GLU A 146 2.13 -13.06 4.93
C GLU A 146 3.23 -12.00 5.09
N VAL A 147 3.72 -11.77 6.31
CA VAL A 147 4.86 -10.87 6.57
C VAL A 147 6.13 -11.36 5.86
N SER A 148 6.24 -12.67 5.58
CA SER A 148 7.33 -13.22 4.76
C SER A 148 7.40 -12.58 3.37
N LEU A 149 6.27 -12.12 2.82
CA LEU A 149 6.24 -11.40 1.54
C LEU A 149 6.94 -10.05 1.67
N ALA A 150 6.77 -9.35 2.79
CA ALA A 150 7.46 -8.10 3.09
C ALA A 150 8.96 -8.31 3.28
N PHE A 151 9.36 -9.43 3.92
CA PHE A 151 10.76 -9.80 4.05
C PHE A 151 11.40 -10.09 2.70
N LYS A 152 10.74 -10.89 1.85
CA LYS A 152 11.24 -11.21 0.51
C LYS A 152 11.36 -9.97 -0.36
N ALA A 153 10.33 -9.11 -0.34
CA ALA A 153 10.35 -7.84 -1.06
C ALA A 153 11.47 -6.92 -0.55
N ARG A 154 11.74 -6.91 0.75
CA ARG A 154 12.78 -6.05 1.34
C ARG A 154 14.19 -6.48 0.97
N TYR A 155 14.45 -7.77 0.82
CA TYR A 155 15.80 -8.32 0.55
C TYR A 155 15.95 -8.91 -0.85
N ASP A 156 15.01 -8.64 -1.74
CA ASP A 156 14.98 -9.14 -3.12
C ASP A 156 15.13 -10.67 -3.22
N VAL A 157 14.45 -11.37 -2.30
CA VAL A 157 14.49 -12.84 -2.26
C VAL A 157 13.41 -13.38 -3.20
N GLY A 158 13.82 -13.67 -4.43
CA GLY A 158 13.00 -14.33 -5.47
C GLY A 158 12.63 -15.79 -5.17
N LEU A 159 11.73 -16.37 -5.98
CA LEU A 159 11.25 -17.75 -5.81
C LEU A 159 12.36 -18.80 -6.01
N GLU A 160 13.33 -18.50 -6.86
CA GLU A 160 14.52 -19.31 -7.11
C GLU A 160 15.40 -19.49 -5.87
N HIS A 161 15.25 -18.61 -4.87
CA HIS A 161 15.93 -18.71 -3.58
C HIS A 161 15.14 -19.53 -2.56
N CYS A 162 13.88 -19.86 -2.86
CA CYS A 162 12.93 -20.48 -1.96
C CYS A 162 12.73 -21.96 -2.31
N ALA A 163 12.64 -22.79 -1.28
CA ALA A 163 12.27 -24.19 -1.42
C ALA A 163 11.12 -24.52 -0.45
N ASP A 164 10.10 -25.18 -0.99
CA ASP A 164 9.07 -25.82 -0.17
C ASP A 164 9.68 -27.02 0.56
N GLN A 165 9.44 -27.07 1.86
CA GLN A 165 9.81 -28.19 2.70
C GLN A 165 8.67 -29.21 2.72
N PRO A 166 9.00 -30.51 2.82
CA PRO A 166 7.99 -31.55 2.85
C PRO A 166 7.08 -31.41 4.09
N ALA A 167 5.83 -31.79 3.90
CA ALA A 167 4.87 -31.87 4.99
C ALA A 167 5.33 -32.89 6.04
N GLY A 168 5.29 -32.47 7.30
CA GLY A 168 5.48 -33.35 8.44
C GLY A 168 4.31 -34.31 8.58
N ALA A 169 4.54 -35.45 9.24
CA ALA A 169 3.50 -36.44 9.47
C ALA A 169 2.29 -35.81 10.22
N GLY A 170 1.12 -35.84 9.58
CA GLY A 170 -0.13 -35.33 10.13
C GLY A 170 -0.39 -33.83 9.91
N GLU A 171 0.55 -33.07 9.34
CA GLU A 171 0.32 -31.66 8.98
C GLU A 171 -0.67 -31.57 7.81
N THR A 172 -1.64 -30.65 7.88
CA THR A 172 -2.65 -30.48 6.82
C THR A 172 -2.85 -29.02 6.39
N PRO A 173 -3.28 -28.76 5.13
CA PRO A 173 -3.53 -27.40 4.65
C PRO A 173 -4.69 -26.70 5.38
N ILE A 174 -4.63 -25.37 5.48
CA ILE A 174 -5.73 -24.50 5.96
C ILE A 174 -6.39 -23.88 4.73
N ASP A 175 -7.69 -24.09 4.54
CA ASP A 175 -8.44 -23.60 3.37
C ASP A 175 -7.78 -23.92 2.01
N GLY A 176 -7.14 -25.11 1.93
CA GLY A 176 -6.43 -25.57 0.73
C GLY A 176 -5.04 -24.94 0.53
N VAL A 177 -4.58 -24.10 1.46
CA VAL A 177 -3.25 -23.48 1.45
C VAL A 177 -2.34 -24.16 2.47
N TYR A 178 -1.17 -24.59 2.02
CA TYR A 178 -0.12 -25.16 2.88
C TYR A 178 1.19 -24.46 2.57
N ILE A 179 1.83 -23.88 3.60
CA ILE A 179 3.11 -23.17 3.45
C ILE A 179 4.08 -23.74 4.47
N LYS A 180 5.22 -24.21 3.99
CA LYS A 180 6.38 -24.55 4.83
C LYS A 180 7.60 -24.31 3.99
N GLU A 181 8.07 -23.08 3.98
CA GLU A 181 8.99 -22.60 2.96
C GLU A 181 10.23 -22.02 3.63
N LEU A 182 11.37 -22.23 2.98
CA LEU A 182 12.65 -21.69 3.39
C LEU A 182 13.34 -21.07 2.21
N CYS A 183 13.62 -19.77 2.32
CA CYS A 183 14.36 -19.02 1.32
C CYS A 183 15.73 -18.63 1.83
N ARG A 184 16.76 -18.77 0.98
CA ARG A 184 18.13 -18.37 1.29
C ARG A 184 18.74 -17.58 0.13
N LEU A 185 19.28 -16.42 0.45
CA LEU A 185 20.00 -15.56 -0.49
C LEU A 185 21.31 -15.10 0.16
N GLU A 186 22.43 -15.23 -0.55
CA GLU A 186 23.67 -14.53 -0.21
C GLU A 186 23.90 -13.41 -1.23
N ALA A 187 23.74 -12.16 -0.79
CA ALA A 187 23.86 -10.98 -1.64
C ALA A 187 24.40 -9.79 -0.86
N ALA A 188 25.15 -8.91 -1.52
CA ALA A 188 25.67 -7.66 -0.94
C ALA A 188 26.42 -7.84 0.40
N GLY A 189 27.19 -8.93 0.54
CA GLY A 189 27.91 -9.23 1.79
C GLY A 189 26.98 -9.57 2.96
N ARG A 190 25.76 -10.05 2.68
CA ARG A 190 24.79 -10.52 3.66
C ARG A 190 24.28 -11.91 3.29
N ARG A 191 23.97 -12.70 4.29
CA ARG A 191 23.22 -13.96 4.19
C ARG A 191 21.83 -13.70 4.75
N ILE A 192 20.83 -13.84 3.91
CA ILE A 192 19.43 -13.66 4.24
C ILE A 192 18.78 -15.04 4.29
N THR A 193 18.08 -15.30 5.37
CA THR A 193 17.24 -16.48 5.55
C THR A 193 15.82 -16.01 5.86
N ILE A 194 14.84 -16.49 5.09
CA ILE A 194 13.43 -16.23 5.35
C ILE A 194 12.73 -17.57 5.51
N GLU A 195 12.01 -17.75 6.60
CA GLU A 195 11.16 -18.90 6.84
C GLU A 195 9.71 -18.46 6.96
N SER A 196 8.80 -19.22 6.37
CA SER A 196 7.37 -19.00 6.51
C SER A 196 6.62 -20.33 6.71
N ARG A 197 5.61 -20.32 7.57
CA ARG A 197 4.78 -21.49 7.87
C ARG A 197 3.31 -21.11 7.92
N PHE A 198 2.45 -21.95 7.33
CA PHE A 198 0.99 -21.86 7.37
C PHE A 198 0.36 -23.25 7.17
N PHE A 199 -0.06 -23.92 8.26
CA PHE A 199 -0.71 -25.25 8.22
C PHE A 199 -1.33 -25.64 9.57
N TYR A 200 -2.26 -26.60 9.58
CA TYR A 200 -2.73 -27.25 10.81
C TYR A 200 -1.68 -28.22 11.36
N LYS A 201 -1.51 -28.19 12.69
CA LYS A 201 -0.62 -29.10 13.41
C LYS A 201 -1.08 -30.56 13.28
N PRO A 202 -0.18 -31.54 13.51
CA PRO A 202 -0.52 -32.96 13.46
C PRO A 202 -1.77 -33.32 14.28
N GLY A 203 -2.80 -33.85 13.61
CA GLY A 203 -4.04 -34.34 14.25
C GLY A 203 -5.15 -33.31 14.46
N HIS A 204 -4.96 -32.08 13.97
CA HIS A 204 -5.92 -30.97 14.12
C HIS A 204 -6.66 -30.66 12.81
N GLN A 205 -7.91 -30.21 12.89
CA GLN A 205 -8.80 -29.92 11.75
C GLN A 205 -9.61 -28.64 11.97
N VAL A 206 -10.11 -28.05 10.87
CA VAL A 206 -10.92 -26.79 10.82
C VAL A 206 -12.08 -26.76 11.82
N VAL A 207 -12.69 -27.93 12.07
CA VAL A 207 -13.82 -28.09 12.97
C VAL A 207 -13.54 -29.32 13.82
N ASP A 208 -13.63 -29.20 15.15
CA ASP A 208 -13.56 -30.37 16.02
C ASP A 208 -14.77 -31.27 15.73
N PRO A 209 -14.55 -32.50 15.22
CA PRO A 209 -15.63 -33.37 14.79
C PRO A 209 -16.54 -33.85 15.93
N ARG A 210 -16.16 -33.62 17.20
CA ARG A 210 -16.97 -33.94 18.38
C ARG A 210 -17.80 -32.77 18.86
N THR A 211 -17.32 -31.54 18.69
CA THR A 211 -17.97 -30.34 19.25
C THR A 211 -18.60 -29.44 18.19
N LEU A 212 -18.29 -29.65 16.90
CA LEU A 212 -18.72 -28.84 15.75
C LEU A 212 -18.37 -27.35 15.88
N ARG A 213 -17.35 -27.02 16.67
CA ARG A 213 -16.83 -25.66 16.85
C ARG A 213 -15.53 -25.49 16.06
N ALA A 214 -15.25 -24.26 15.63
CA ALA A 214 -13.95 -23.88 15.09
C ALA A 214 -12.86 -24.12 16.15
N THR A 215 -11.72 -24.64 15.71
CA THR A 215 -10.60 -25.01 16.59
C THR A 215 -9.66 -23.82 16.79
N ASP A 216 -9.57 -23.32 18.03
CA ASP A 216 -8.72 -22.18 18.34
C ASP A 216 -7.24 -22.58 18.43
N ASN A 217 -6.38 -21.89 17.68
CA ASN A 217 -4.91 -21.92 17.78
C ASN A 217 -4.22 -23.27 17.49
N GLU A 218 -4.89 -24.17 16.75
CA GLU A 218 -4.37 -25.48 16.36
C GLU A 218 -3.54 -25.47 15.06
N PHE A 219 -3.02 -24.29 14.69
CA PHE A 219 -2.26 -24.05 13.46
C PHE A 219 -0.89 -23.40 13.73
N GLU A 220 0.01 -23.57 12.77
CA GLU A 220 1.23 -22.78 12.61
C GLU A 220 0.96 -21.68 11.59
N SER A 221 1.18 -20.42 11.95
CA SER A 221 1.19 -19.28 11.01
C SER A 221 2.19 -18.26 11.51
N TRP A 222 3.31 -18.10 10.80
CA TRP A 222 4.35 -17.13 11.15
C TRP A 222 5.35 -16.93 10.02
N ALA A 223 6.09 -15.82 10.11
CA ALA A 223 7.24 -15.51 9.27
C ALA A 223 8.44 -15.09 10.11
N ARG A 224 9.62 -15.57 9.72
CA ARG A 224 10.90 -15.25 10.34
C ARG A 224 11.87 -14.77 9.28
N LEU A 225 12.60 -13.71 9.60
CA LEU A 225 13.69 -13.16 8.82
C LEU A 225 14.95 -13.15 9.67
N GLU A 226 16.04 -13.65 9.11
CA GLU A 226 17.39 -13.44 9.62
C GLU A 226 18.26 -12.86 8.54
N VAL A 227 19.01 -11.82 8.90
CA VAL A 227 19.98 -11.17 8.01
C VAL A 227 21.29 -11.14 8.74
N LEU A 228 22.26 -11.91 8.27
CA LEU A 228 23.60 -11.99 8.82
C LEU A 228 24.58 -11.31 7.88
N ARG A 229 25.64 -10.74 8.41
CA ARG A 229 26.80 -10.32 7.61
C ARG A 229 27.51 -11.56 7.04
N ALA A 230 27.82 -11.56 5.74
CA ALA A 230 28.64 -12.55 5.07
C ALA A 230 30.06 -11.99 4.85
N GLY A 231 31.06 -12.55 5.55
CA GLY A 231 32.49 -12.21 5.39
C GLY A 231 33.05 -11.08 6.29
N PRO A 232 34.38 -10.88 6.32
CA PRO A 232 35.04 -9.86 7.13
C PRO A 232 34.80 -8.43 6.59
N LEU A 233 34.73 -7.45 7.51
CA LEU A 233 34.36 -6.05 7.28
C LEU A 233 35.14 -5.39 6.11
N PRO A 234 34.48 -4.72 5.16
CA PRO A 234 35.14 -3.67 4.40
C PRO A 234 35.44 -2.48 5.34
N PRO A 235 36.60 -1.80 5.20
CA PRO A 235 36.92 -0.63 6.00
C PRO A 235 35.89 0.50 5.75
N PRO A 236 35.67 1.37 6.75
CA PRO A 236 34.57 2.33 6.73
C PRO A 236 34.72 3.31 5.56
N ALA A 237 33.88 3.16 4.54
CA ALA A 237 33.78 4.14 3.47
C ALA A 237 33.02 5.37 3.97
N ALA A 238 33.67 6.52 3.83
CA ALA A 238 33.14 7.84 4.08
C ALA A 238 31.81 8.06 3.35
N ARG A 239 30.95 8.90 3.95
CA ARG A 239 29.71 9.42 3.35
C ARG A 239 29.98 9.86 1.91
N VAL A 240 29.33 9.21 0.94
CA VAL A 240 29.28 9.70 -0.45
C VAL A 240 28.15 10.72 -0.53
N PRO A 241 28.42 12.01 -0.82
CA PRO A 241 27.37 12.97 -1.11
C PRO A 241 26.73 12.66 -2.47
N LEU A 242 25.50 13.16 -2.65
CA LEU A 242 24.67 13.03 -3.85
C LEU A 242 25.34 13.73 -5.07
N ALA A 243 26.38 13.13 -5.64
CA ALA A 243 26.97 13.49 -6.92
C ALA A 243 27.86 12.34 -7.45
N ALA A 244 27.74 12.08 -8.75
CA ALA A 244 28.53 11.16 -9.58
C ALA A 244 28.05 9.69 -9.62
N LEU A 245 26.95 9.47 -10.36
CA LEU A 245 26.90 8.29 -11.24
C LEU A 245 28.05 8.41 -12.26
N PRO A 246 28.75 7.32 -12.63
CA PRO A 246 29.72 7.35 -13.72
C PRO A 246 29.02 7.82 -15.01
N PRO A 247 29.66 8.64 -15.86
CA PRO A 247 29.07 9.03 -17.13
C PRO A 247 28.96 7.77 -18.01
N GLY A 248 27.73 7.28 -18.23
CA GLY A 248 27.44 6.15 -19.11
C GLY A 248 26.78 4.93 -18.47
N GLY A 249 26.44 4.94 -17.17
CA GLY A 249 25.56 3.90 -16.61
C GLY A 249 24.11 4.13 -17.04
N ASP A 250 23.48 3.16 -17.71
CA ASP A 250 22.10 3.28 -18.18
C ASP A 250 21.15 3.46 -16.97
N ARG A 251 20.39 4.56 -16.95
CA ARG A 251 19.40 4.87 -15.91
C ARG A 251 18.39 3.72 -15.78
N ARG A 252 18.07 3.09 -16.91
CA ARG A 252 17.22 1.91 -16.99
C ARG A 252 17.80 0.75 -16.20
N ASP A 253 19.10 0.47 -16.35
CA ASP A 253 19.75 -0.63 -15.65
C ASP A 253 19.79 -0.39 -14.13
N ALA A 254 20.09 0.85 -13.71
CA ALA A 254 20.04 1.21 -12.30
C ALA A 254 18.63 1.07 -11.69
N PHE A 255 17.58 1.35 -12.49
CA PHE A 255 16.20 1.13 -12.08
C PHE A 255 15.85 -0.36 -12.01
N LEU A 256 16.14 -1.12 -13.06
CA LEU A 256 15.85 -2.55 -13.13
C LEU A 256 16.64 -3.37 -12.10
N SER A 257 17.81 -2.90 -11.68
CA SER A 257 18.61 -3.52 -10.61
C SER A 257 18.23 -3.03 -9.20
N GLY A 258 17.21 -2.18 -9.06
CA GLY A 258 16.78 -1.63 -7.76
C GLY A 258 17.74 -0.63 -7.10
N LEU A 259 18.81 -0.20 -7.80
CA LEU A 259 19.73 0.84 -7.32
C LEU A 259 19.08 2.22 -7.32
N SER A 260 18.07 2.42 -8.16
CA SER A 260 17.23 3.61 -8.22
C SER A 260 15.75 3.19 -8.28
N LYS A 261 14.88 3.97 -7.64
CA LYS A 261 13.43 3.89 -7.89
C LYS A 261 12.98 4.81 -9.03
N ASP A 262 13.83 5.76 -9.40
CA ASP A 262 13.50 6.78 -10.39
C ASP A 262 14.04 6.39 -11.76
N CYS A 263 13.16 6.46 -12.75
CA CYS A 263 13.48 6.24 -14.15
C CYS A 263 12.62 7.13 -15.07
N PRO A 264 12.67 8.47 -14.93
CA PRO A 264 11.91 9.36 -15.80
C PRO A 264 12.39 9.21 -17.25
N GLY A 265 11.43 9.04 -18.17
CA GLY A 265 11.65 8.87 -19.60
C GLY A 265 12.32 7.55 -20.00
N CYS A 266 12.46 6.57 -19.09
CA CYS A 266 13.10 5.30 -19.40
C CYS A 266 12.24 4.41 -20.30
N ASP A 267 12.92 3.61 -21.13
CA ASP A 267 12.29 2.52 -21.87
C ASP A 267 12.23 1.24 -21.03
N LEU A 268 11.04 0.93 -20.53
CA LEU A 268 10.72 -0.20 -19.66
C LEU A 268 9.68 -1.12 -20.32
N VAL A 269 9.64 -1.16 -21.66
CA VAL A 269 8.72 -2.02 -22.42
C VAL A 269 8.86 -3.47 -21.97
N GLY A 270 7.73 -4.08 -21.60
CA GLY A 270 7.66 -5.47 -21.15
C GLY A 270 8.41 -5.76 -19.85
N ALA A 271 8.90 -4.74 -19.12
CA ALA A 271 9.66 -4.95 -17.90
C ALA A 271 8.84 -5.71 -16.85
N ASP A 272 9.47 -6.68 -16.19
CA ASP A 272 8.88 -7.41 -15.08
C ASP A 272 9.15 -6.66 -13.77
N LEU A 273 8.12 -5.96 -13.30
CA LEU A 273 8.16 -5.12 -12.09
C LEU A 273 7.15 -5.64 -11.06
N ARG A 274 6.79 -6.93 -11.16
CA ARG A 274 5.83 -7.56 -10.25
C ARG A 274 6.30 -7.39 -8.81
N ARG A 275 5.38 -6.97 -7.94
CA ARG A 275 5.60 -6.81 -6.48
C ARG A 275 6.73 -5.85 -6.08
N HIS A 276 7.28 -5.07 -7.01
CA HIS A 276 8.32 -4.10 -6.68
C HIS A 276 7.77 -2.96 -5.82
N ASP A 277 8.60 -2.41 -4.93
CA ASP A 277 8.28 -1.21 -4.17
C ASP A 277 8.76 0.05 -4.88
N LEU A 278 7.91 0.59 -5.73
CA LEU A 278 8.09 1.84 -6.47
C LEU A 278 7.29 3.00 -5.84
N ALA A 279 6.98 2.92 -4.54
CA ALA A 279 6.34 4.04 -3.86
C ALA A 279 7.21 5.28 -3.94
N GLU A 280 6.56 6.41 -4.25
CA GLU A 280 7.19 7.73 -4.42
C GLU A 280 8.22 7.80 -5.57
N ALA A 281 8.28 6.78 -6.43
CA ALA A 281 9.15 6.75 -7.61
C ALA A 281 8.79 7.82 -8.64
N ASN A 282 9.79 8.38 -9.31
CA ASN A 282 9.62 9.22 -10.48
C ASN A 282 9.76 8.39 -11.77
N LEU A 283 8.63 8.12 -12.41
CA LEU A 283 8.47 7.42 -13.68
C LEU A 283 7.81 8.31 -14.74
N ALA A 284 7.89 9.63 -14.58
CA ALA A 284 7.29 10.58 -15.52
C ALA A 284 7.80 10.34 -16.94
N GLY A 285 6.88 10.23 -17.90
CA GLY A 285 7.18 9.96 -19.30
C GLY A 285 7.86 8.61 -19.59
N ALA A 286 7.94 7.68 -18.63
CA ALA A 286 8.52 6.36 -18.87
C ALA A 286 7.63 5.54 -19.81
N ASN A 287 8.25 4.70 -20.64
CA ASN A 287 7.55 3.75 -21.49
C ASN A 287 7.47 2.38 -20.78
N LEU A 288 6.31 2.08 -20.20
CA LEU A 288 5.95 0.83 -19.53
C LEU A 288 4.98 0.00 -20.37
N GLU A 289 4.96 0.16 -21.70
CA GLU A 289 4.09 -0.61 -22.58
C GLU A 289 4.31 -2.12 -22.37
N GLY A 290 3.23 -2.86 -22.11
CA GLY A 290 3.25 -4.29 -21.83
C GLY A 290 3.97 -4.70 -20.54
N ALA A 291 4.40 -3.75 -19.69
CA ALA A 291 5.10 -4.07 -18.45
C ALA A 291 4.23 -4.90 -17.50
N VAL A 292 4.86 -5.80 -16.75
CA VAL A 292 4.18 -6.66 -15.77
C VAL A 292 4.32 -6.03 -14.39
N LEU A 293 3.29 -5.29 -13.98
CA LEU A 293 3.21 -4.51 -12.74
C LEU A 293 2.27 -5.15 -11.70
N HIS A 294 2.03 -6.46 -11.80
CA HIS A 294 1.10 -7.15 -10.91
C HIS A 294 1.54 -7.02 -9.46
N ARG A 295 0.65 -6.52 -8.58
CA ARG A 295 0.92 -6.26 -7.15
C ARG A 295 2.07 -5.28 -6.88
N VAL A 296 2.47 -4.45 -7.84
CA VAL A 296 3.48 -3.40 -7.60
C VAL A 296 2.95 -2.37 -6.60
N ASN A 297 3.83 -1.80 -5.78
CA ASN A 297 3.51 -0.64 -4.97
C ASN A 297 3.97 0.63 -5.69
N LEU A 298 3.03 1.41 -6.22
CA LEU A 298 3.23 2.71 -6.88
C LEU A 298 2.58 3.84 -6.09
N ARG A 299 2.37 3.65 -4.77
CA ARG A 299 1.72 4.67 -3.92
C ARG A 299 2.52 5.98 -4.00
N ARG A 300 1.84 7.09 -4.32
CA ARG A 300 2.45 8.42 -4.54
C ARG A 300 3.51 8.49 -5.65
N ALA A 301 3.61 7.49 -6.52
CA ALA A 301 4.54 7.55 -7.66
C ALA A 301 4.10 8.64 -8.66
N ASN A 302 5.08 9.22 -9.36
CA ASN A 302 4.84 10.13 -10.47
C ASN A 302 4.94 9.36 -11.80
N LEU A 303 3.81 9.17 -12.47
CA LEU A 303 3.64 8.53 -13.78
C LEU A 303 3.06 9.53 -14.80
N GLU A 304 3.21 10.85 -14.57
CA GLU A 304 2.71 11.88 -15.49
C GLU A 304 3.24 11.65 -16.90
N GLY A 305 2.32 11.56 -17.87
CA GLY A 305 2.64 11.32 -19.27
C GLY A 305 3.31 9.97 -19.58
N ALA A 306 3.34 9.02 -18.65
CA ALA A 306 3.90 7.69 -18.90
C ALA A 306 3.02 6.87 -19.87
N THR A 307 3.65 5.96 -20.61
CA THR A 307 2.95 5.02 -21.52
C THR A 307 2.84 3.66 -20.83
N LEU A 308 1.63 3.24 -20.44
CA LEU A 308 1.33 1.95 -19.81
C LEU A 308 0.38 1.09 -20.66
N ARG A 309 0.41 1.27 -21.98
CA ARG A 309 -0.44 0.51 -22.92
C ARG A 309 -0.31 -0.99 -22.67
N ASN A 310 -1.44 -1.68 -22.54
CA ASN A 310 -1.49 -3.13 -22.30
C ASN A 310 -0.67 -3.62 -21.06
N ALA A 311 -0.28 -2.73 -20.15
CA ALA A 311 0.46 -3.12 -18.95
C ALA A 311 -0.46 -3.87 -17.96
N ASN A 312 0.12 -4.79 -17.18
CA ASN A 312 -0.62 -5.55 -16.18
C ASN A 312 -0.41 -4.97 -14.77
N LEU A 313 -1.30 -4.09 -14.34
CA LEU A 313 -1.37 -3.47 -13.01
C LEU A 313 -2.37 -4.16 -12.08
N ASN A 314 -2.78 -5.40 -12.36
CA ASN A 314 -3.73 -6.11 -11.50
C ASN A 314 -3.24 -6.13 -10.04
N ARG A 315 -4.10 -5.74 -9.10
CA ARG A 315 -3.79 -5.65 -7.66
C ARG A 315 -2.63 -4.71 -7.29
N ALA A 316 -2.26 -3.77 -8.17
CA ALA A 316 -1.27 -2.75 -7.86
C ALA A 316 -1.81 -1.74 -6.82
N ASN A 317 -0.91 -1.13 -6.05
CA ASN A 317 -1.24 0.01 -5.19
C ASN A 317 -0.82 1.32 -5.87
N LEU A 318 -1.78 2.05 -6.43
CA LEU A 318 -1.65 3.35 -7.07
C LEU A 318 -2.16 4.49 -6.17
N GLY A 319 -2.37 4.25 -4.88
CA GLY A 319 -2.94 5.24 -3.97
C GLY A 319 -2.16 6.55 -4.00
N PHE A 320 -2.85 7.67 -4.24
CA PHE A 320 -2.25 9.00 -4.38
C PHE A 320 -1.23 9.16 -5.52
N ALA A 321 -1.14 8.22 -6.48
CA ALA A 321 -0.23 8.35 -7.62
C ALA A 321 -0.67 9.46 -8.57
N ASN A 322 0.30 10.11 -9.24
CA ASN A 322 0.04 11.06 -10.32
C ASN A 322 0.15 10.33 -11.66
N LEU A 323 -0.97 10.08 -12.33
CA LEU A 323 -1.02 9.50 -13.68
C LEU A 323 -1.48 10.53 -14.71
N LYS A 324 -1.50 11.83 -14.41
CA LYS A 324 -2.04 12.86 -15.31
C LYS A 324 -1.50 12.73 -16.74
N GLY A 325 -2.39 12.69 -17.72
CA GLY A 325 -2.05 12.57 -19.13
C GLY A 325 -1.32 11.27 -19.55
N ALA A 326 -1.24 10.26 -18.68
CA ALA A 326 -0.68 8.95 -19.02
C ALA A 326 -1.59 8.17 -19.98
N ASP A 327 -1.00 7.24 -20.72
CA ASP A 327 -1.71 6.35 -21.63
C ASP A 327 -1.76 4.93 -21.05
N LEU A 328 -2.92 4.55 -20.51
CA LEU A 328 -3.24 3.23 -19.96
C LEU A 328 -4.18 2.45 -20.87
N SER A 329 -4.20 2.75 -22.18
CA SER A 329 -5.09 2.06 -23.11
C SER A 329 -4.85 0.54 -23.11
N GLY A 330 -5.93 -0.23 -23.00
CA GLY A 330 -5.88 -1.70 -22.91
C GLY A 330 -5.23 -2.27 -21.63
N ALA A 331 -4.83 -1.44 -20.65
CA ALA A 331 -4.17 -1.91 -19.43
C ALA A 331 -5.11 -2.74 -18.53
N LEU A 332 -4.54 -3.64 -17.73
CA LEU A 332 -5.26 -4.47 -16.76
C LEU A 332 -5.08 -3.90 -15.35
N LEU A 333 -6.17 -3.49 -14.68
CA LEU A 333 -6.18 -2.91 -13.33
C LEU A 333 -7.18 -3.63 -12.40
N TYR A 334 -7.45 -4.91 -12.63
CA TYR A 334 -8.40 -5.67 -11.82
C TYR A 334 -7.97 -5.69 -10.35
N GLN A 335 -8.88 -5.29 -9.46
CA GLN A 335 -8.63 -5.16 -8.01
C GLN A 335 -7.45 -4.25 -7.63
N ALA A 336 -7.06 -3.29 -8.47
CA ALA A 336 -6.04 -2.31 -8.09
C ALA A 336 -6.58 -1.28 -7.07
N GLU A 337 -5.70 -0.80 -6.19
CA GLU A 337 -5.98 0.22 -5.19
C GLU A 337 -5.51 1.58 -5.69
N ALA A 338 -6.39 2.40 -6.25
CA ALA A 338 -6.07 3.68 -6.87
C ALA A 338 -6.82 4.86 -6.22
N SER A 339 -7.16 4.71 -4.94
CA SER A 339 -7.84 5.78 -4.19
C SER A 339 -7.01 7.06 -4.17
N ARG A 340 -7.67 8.20 -4.39
CA ARG A 340 -7.06 9.54 -4.42
C ARG A 340 -5.95 9.74 -5.48
N ALA A 341 -5.82 8.85 -6.45
CA ALA A 341 -4.91 9.03 -7.57
C ALA A 341 -5.42 10.10 -8.56
N ASP A 342 -4.50 10.73 -9.29
CA ASP A 342 -4.81 11.69 -10.35
C ASP A 342 -4.67 11.05 -11.73
N PHE A 343 -5.81 10.73 -12.34
CA PHE A 343 -5.99 10.26 -13.72
C PHE A 343 -6.52 11.38 -14.64
N SER A 344 -6.35 12.66 -14.29
CA SER A 344 -6.88 13.73 -15.14
C SER A 344 -6.26 13.69 -16.54
N GLY A 345 -7.11 13.71 -17.56
CA GLY A 345 -6.69 13.63 -18.97
C GLY A 345 -6.00 12.32 -19.38
N THR A 346 -6.06 11.25 -18.58
CA THR A 346 -5.49 9.96 -18.99
C THR A 346 -6.29 9.29 -20.09
N ASP A 347 -5.61 8.53 -20.94
CA ASP A 347 -6.27 7.60 -21.85
C ASP A 347 -6.39 6.21 -21.22
N LEU A 348 -7.61 5.77 -20.95
CA LEU A 348 -7.98 4.48 -20.35
C LEU A 348 -8.87 3.67 -21.31
N HIS A 349 -8.92 4.01 -22.60
CA HIS A 349 -9.81 3.31 -23.53
C HIS A 349 -9.47 1.81 -23.59
N ASN A 350 -10.49 0.97 -23.61
CA ASN A 350 -10.37 -0.50 -23.55
C ASN A 350 -9.65 -1.08 -22.30
N ALA A 351 -9.35 -0.28 -21.27
CA ALA A 351 -8.75 -0.80 -20.05
C ALA A 351 -9.73 -1.71 -19.28
N ARG A 352 -9.18 -2.72 -18.59
CA ARG A 352 -9.96 -3.66 -17.76
C ARG A 352 -9.72 -3.38 -16.28
N MET A 353 -10.67 -2.71 -15.66
CA MET A 353 -10.59 -2.13 -14.31
C MET A 353 -11.65 -2.70 -13.36
N GLY A 354 -12.12 -3.93 -13.60
CA GLY A 354 -13.11 -4.56 -12.72
C GLY A 354 -12.66 -4.60 -11.25
N ARG A 355 -13.56 -4.25 -10.33
CA ARG A 355 -13.32 -4.20 -8.87
C ARG A 355 -12.18 -3.27 -8.44
N VAL A 356 -11.77 -2.31 -9.27
CA VAL A 356 -10.78 -1.29 -8.89
C VAL A 356 -11.34 -0.37 -7.80
N ASN A 357 -10.49 0.09 -6.89
CA ASN A 357 -10.84 1.14 -5.93
C ASN A 357 -10.31 2.50 -6.41
N LEU A 358 -11.21 3.34 -6.92
CA LEU A 358 -10.99 4.71 -7.38
C LEU A 358 -11.65 5.74 -6.44
N ALA A 359 -11.91 5.40 -5.17
CA ALA A 359 -12.52 6.33 -4.23
C ALA A 359 -11.70 7.63 -4.14
N LEU A 360 -12.37 8.78 -4.25
CA LEU A 360 -11.76 10.12 -4.24
C LEU A 360 -10.72 10.37 -5.36
N ALA A 361 -10.65 9.53 -6.40
CA ALA A 361 -9.74 9.74 -7.52
C ALA A 361 -10.20 10.88 -8.44
N ASN A 362 -9.26 11.52 -9.11
CA ASN A 362 -9.53 12.54 -10.12
C ASN A 362 -9.39 11.93 -11.52
N LEU A 363 -10.48 11.71 -12.23
CA LEU A 363 -10.54 11.26 -13.63
C LEU A 363 -11.12 12.35 -14.55
N ALA A 364 -10.98 13.63 -14.19
CA ALA A 364 -11.52 14.72 -14.99
C ALA A 364 -10.92 14.71 -16.41
N ASN A 365 -11.78 14.80 -17.43
CA ASN A 365 -11.41 14.75 -18.85
C ASN A 365 -10.65 13.47 -19.27
N ALA A 366 -10.70 12.39 -18.49
CA ALA A 366 -10.12 11.11 -18.90
C ALA A 366 -10.95 10.47 -20.03
N ASN A 367 -10.27 9.74 -20.91
CA ASN A 367 -10.92 8.89 -21.92
C ASN A 367 -11.11 7.49 -21.36
N LEU A 368 -12.34 7.12 -21.02
CA LEU A 368 -12.73 5.81 -20.49
C LEU A 368 -13.65 5.08 -21.49
N ASP A 369 -13.55 5.38 -22.79
CA ASP A 369 -14.36 4.72 -23.81
C ASP A 369 -14.07 3.21 -23.83
N GLN A 370 -15.14 2.39 -23.86
CA GLN A 370 -15.08 0.93 -23.84
C GLN A 370 -14.32 0.33 -22.63
N VAL A 371 -14.16 1.08 -21.53
CA VAL A 371 -13.56 0.56 -20.29
C VAL A 371 -14.48 -0.46 -19.61
N ASP A 372 -13.89 -1.46 -18.95
CA ASP A 372 -14.59 -2.33 -18.01
C ASP A 372 -14.34 -1.85 -16.56
N LEU A 373 -15.38 -1.35 -15.90
CA LEU A 373 -15.41 -0.91 -14.50
C LEU A 373 -16.44 -1.71 -13.70
N GLY A 374 -16.73 -2.96 -14.07
CA GLY A 374 -17.66 -3.82 -13.34
C GLY A 374 -17.29 -3.92 -11.85
N GLU A 375 -18.27 -3.72 -10.97
CA GLU A 375 -18.10 -3.72 -9.49
C GLU A 375 -17.03 -2.72 -8.96
N ALA A 376 -16.61 -1.72 -9.74
CA ALA A 376 -15.62 -0.74 -9.31
C ALA A 376 -16.17 0.21 -8.23
N ARG A 377 -15.28 0.74 -7.38
CA ARG A 377 -15.62 1.72 -6.32
C ARG A 377 -15.12 3.10 -6.70
N LEU A 378 -16.01 4.03 -7.04
CA LEU A 378 -15.72 5.41 -7.44
C LEU A 378 -16.41 6.44 -6.53
N ASN A 379 -16.61 6.11 -5.24
CA ASN A 379 -17.22 7.03 -4.28
C ASN A 379 -16.43 8.34 -4.21
N ASP A 380 -17.13 9.47 -4.30
CA ASP A 380 -16.56 10.81 -4.25
C ASP A 380 -15.47 11.08 -5.33
N ALA A 381 -15.39 10.25 -6.38
CA ALA A 381 -14.47 10.46 -7.49
C ALA A 381 -14.97 11.56 -8.44
N SER A 382 -14.06 12.21 -9.16
CA SER A 382 -14.39 13.21 -10.17
C SER A 382 -14.19 12.64 -11.57
N LEU A 383 -15.25 12.51 -12.35
CA LEU A 383 -15.25 12.15 -13.77
C LEU A 383 -15.80 13.31 -14.64
N ALA A 384 -15.65 14.55 -14.16
CA ALA A 384 -16.16 15.72 -14.86
C ALA A 384 -15.55 15.83 -16.27
N GLY A 385 -16.39 15.94 -17.28
CA GLY A 385 -15.99 16.00 -18.69
C GLY A 385 -15.33 14.73 -19.25
N ALA A 386 -15.32 13.61 -18.52
CA ALA A 386 -14.77 12.35 -19.01
C ALA A 386 -15.67 11.72 -20.10
N THR A 387 -15.09 10.91 -20.97
CA THR A 387 -15.84 10.10 -21.96
C THR A 387 -15.89 8.64 -21.50
N LEU A 388 -17.05 8.00 -21.60
CA LEU A 388 -17.34 6.62 -21.19
C LEU A 388 -18.19 5.93 -22.27
N ASN A 389 -17.96 6.24 -23.55
CA ASN A 389 -18.81 5.71 -24.63
C ASN A 389 -18.65 4.19 -24.73
N GLY A 390 -19.76 3.46 -24.67
CA GLY A 390 -19.75 2.00 -24.67
C GLY A 390 -19.05 1.35 -23.47
N ALA A 391 -18.80 2.09 -22.38
CA ALA A 391 -18.19 1.55 -21.17
C ALA A 391 -19.12 0.54 -20.47
N PHE A 392 -18.53 -0.40 -19.74
CA PHE A 392 -19.22 -1.46 -19.01
C PHE A 392 -18.99 -1.29 -17.50
N LEU A 393 -20.02 -0.87 -16.76
CA LEU A 393 -19.94 -0.56 -15.33
C LEU A 393 -21.06 -1.23 -14.50
N PRO A 394 -21.41 -2.51 -14.71
CA PRO A 394 -22.46 -3.12 -13.91
C PRO A 394 -22.07 -3.12 -12.43
N GLN A 395 -23.02 -2.80 -11.57
CA GLN A 395 -22.86 -2.82 -10.11
C GLN A 395 -21.72 -1.93 -9.57
N ALA A 396 -21.22 -0.97 -10.38
CA ALA A 396 -20.24 0.00 -9.89
C ALA A 396 -20.88 0.92 -8.84
N VAL A 397 -20.08 1.34 -7.86
CA VAL A 397 -20.53 2.18 -6.74
C VAL A 397 -19.92 3.56 -6.88
N MET A 398 -20.75 4.57 -7.13
CA MET A 398 -20.36 5.93 -7.51
C MET A 398 -21.07 6.97 -6.63
N PHE A 399 -21.20 6.71 -5.33
CA PHE A 399 -21.89 7.62 -4.43
C PHE A 399 -21.21 8.99 -4.40
N ARG A 400 -22.00 10.06 -4.55
CA ARG A 400 -21.52 11.46 -4.60
C ARG A 400 -20.41 11.73 -5.61
N ALA A 401 -20.26 10.89 -6.64
CA ALA A 401 -19.30 11.13 -7.70
C ALA A 401 -19.67 12.40 -8.49
N ASN A 402 -18.67 13.16 -8.90
CA ASN A 402 -18.85 14.30 -9.79
C ASN A 402 -18.78 13.83 -11.24
N LEU A 403 -19.92 13.69 -11.89
CA LEU A 403 -20.10 13.21 -13.27
C LEU A 403 -20.51 14.35 -14.21
N ARG A 404 -20.30 15.60 -13.79
CA ARG A 404 -20.76 16.77 -14.53
C ARG A 404 -20.20 16.80 -15.94
N GLY A 405 -21.08 16.92 -16.94
CA GLY A 405 -20.69 17.02 -18.34
C GLY A 405 -20.03 15.77 -18.92
N MET A 406 -20.06 14.62 -18.22
CA MET A 406 -19.52 13.37 -18.77
C MET A 406 -20.32 12.92 -20.01
N VAL A 407 -19.68 12.17 -20.91
CA VAL A 407 -20.33 11.61 -22.10
C VAL A 407 -20.25 10.10 -22.04
N ALA A 408 -21.36 9.44 -21.72
CA ALA A 408 -21.48 7.99 -21.53
C ALA A 408 -22.52 7.40 -22.50
N GLU A 409 -22.38 7.67 -23.80
CA GLU A 409 -23.34 7.18 -24.80
C GLU A 409 -23.22 5.67 -24.97
N ARG A 410 -24.35 4.97 -24.98
CA ARG A 410 -24.43 3.50 -25.09
C ARG A 410 -23.61 2.75 -24.02
N ALA A 411 -23.35 3.38 -22.88
CA ALA A 411 -22.72 2.71 -21.74
C ALA A 411 -23.69 1.71 -21.08
N VAL A 412 -23.14 0.63 -20.52
CA VAL A 412 -23.87 -0.36 -19.74
C VAL A 412 -23.63 -0.10 -18.25
N MET A 413 -24.65 0.41 -17.56
CA MET A 413 -24.61 0.88 -16.17
C MET A 413 -25.69 0.17 -15.33
N VAL A 414 -25.87 -1.13 -15.56
CA VAL A 414 -26.87 -1.96 -14.88
C VAL A 414 -26.59 -2.04 -13.38
N ASP A 415 -27.60 -1.82 -12.55
CA ASP A 415 -27.53 -1.84 -11.08
C ASP A 415 -26.43 -0.92 -10.49
N VAL A 416 -26.02 0.12 -11.22
CA VAL A 416 -25.03 1.10 -10.75
C VAL A 416 -25.61 1.91 -9.58
N ALA A 417 -24.78 2.21 -8.58
CA ALA A 417 -25.18 2.98 -7.41
C ALA A 417 -24.69 4.44 -7.53
N LEU A 418 -25.59 5.35 -7.90
CA LEU A 418 -25.33 6.77 -8.20
C LEU A 418 -25.94 7.74 -7.17
N ARG A 419 -26.22 7.28 -5.94
CA ARG A 419 -26.88 8.12 -4.93
C ARG A 419 -26.10 9.41 -4.67
N GLY A 420 -26.79 10.54 -4.75
CA GLY A 420 -26.20 11.87 -4.55
C GLY A 420 -25.13 12.27 -5.57
N ALA A 421 -24.97 11.55 -6.67
CA ALA A 421 -24.01 11.90 -7.71
C ALA A 421 -24.46 13.15 -8.49
N ASN A 422 -23.48 13.91 -9.00
CA ASN A 422 -23.74 15.06 -9.85
C ASN A 422 -23.62 14.67 -11.32
N LEU A 423 -24.73 14.41 -12.00
CA LEU A 423 -24.81 14.15 -13.44
C LEU A 423 -25.24 15.39 -14.24
N SER A 424 -25.12 16.60 -13.67
CA SER A 424 -25.54 17.80 -14.39
C SER A 424 -24.82 17.92 -15.73
N GLN A 425 -25.55 18.22 -16.80
CA GLN A 425 -25.03 18.31 -18.18
C GLN A 425 -24.44 17.01 -18.75
N ALA A 426 -24.60 15.86 -18.09
CA ALA A 426 -24.10 14.59 -18.59
C ALA A 426 -24.91 14.10 -19.81
N ARG A 427 -24.26 13.39 -20.73
CA ARG A 427 -24.89 12.79 -21.92
C ARG A 427 -24.87 11.27 -21.80
N LEU A 428 -26.03 10.67 -21.64
CA LEU A 428 -26.26 9.24 -21.43
C LEU A 428 -27.17 8.67 -22.53
N ARG A 429 -27.00 9.10 -23.78
CA ARG A 429 -27.87 8.69 -24.88
C ARG A 429 -27.75 7.19 -25.15
N GLY A 430 -28.88 6.50 -25.22
CA GLY A 430 -28.94 5.07 -25.50
C GLY A 430 -28.22 4.19 -24.48
N SER A 431 -27.88 4.70 -23.29
CA SER A 431 -27.23 3.91 -22.25
C SER A 431 -28.23 3.03 -21.50
N ASP A 432 -27.72 2.00 -20.87
CA ASP A 432 -28.49 1.03 -20.11
C ASP A 432 -28.31 1.24 -18.61
N LEU A 433 -29.32 1.80 -17.95
CA LEU A 433 -29.37 2.05 -16.51
C LEU A 433 -30.42 1.16 -15.82
N TYR A 434 -30.67 -0.06 -16.34
CA TYR A 434 -31.59 -0.99 -15.69
C TYR A 434 -31.23 -1.18 -14.21
N GLY A 435 -32.19 -0.97 -13.31
CA GLY A 435 -32.01 -1.14 -11.86
C GLY A 435 -31.10 -0.11 -11.17
N ALA A 436 -30.59 0.90 -11.89
CA ALA A 436 -29.68 1.90 -11.34
C ALA A 436 -30.31 2.71 -10.19
N ASP A 437 -29.52 3.03 -9.16
CA ASP A 437 -29.97 3.84 -8.03
C ASP A 437 -29.45 5.27 -8.14
N LEU A 438 -30.26 6.17 -8.69
CA LEU A 438 -29.94 7.60 -8.84
C LEU A 438 -30.55 8.45 -7.71
N SER A 439 -30.93 7.86 -6.57
CA SER A 439 -31.65 8.61 -5.52
C SER A 439 -30.83 9.82 -5.04
N GLY A 440 -31.44 11.01 -5.02
CA GLY A 440 -30.77 12.26 -4.63
C GLY A 440 -29.77 12.82 -5.64
N ALA A 441 -29.65 12.24 -6.84
CA ALA A 441 -28.71 12.72 -7.85
C ALA A 441 -29.15 14.04 -8.52
N ASP A 442 -28.18 14.86 -8.91
CA ASP A 442 -28.43 16.05 -9.73
C ASP A 442 -28.35 15.68 -11.22
N LEU A 443 -29.49 15.74 -11.91
CA LEU A 443 -29.65 15.41 -13.33
C LEU A 443 -29.87 16.68 -14.18
N ALA A 444 -29.64 17.88 -13.63
CA ALA A 444 -29.96 19.13 -14.30
C ALA A 444 -29.27 19.23 -15.68
N ALA A 445 -30.06 19.49 -16.73
CA ALA A 445 -29.62 19.53 -18.12
C ALA A 445 -28.91 18.26 -18.63
N ALA A 446 -29.10 17.11 -17.96
CA ALA A 446 -28.61 15.82 -18.44
C ALA A 446 -29.47 15.29 -19.60
N ASP A 447 -28.87 14.52 -20.49
CA ASP A 447 -29.52 13.93 -21.66
C ASP A 447 -29.55 12.41 -21.56
N PHE A 448 -30.73 11.86 -21.29
CA PHE A 448 -31.03 10.42 -21.24
C PHE A 448 -31.78 9.95 -22.49
N SER A 449 -31.67 10.64 -23.62
CA SER A 449 -32.45 10.28 -24.82
C SER A 449 -32.21 8.83 -25.24
N GLY A 450 -33.27 8.04 -25.38
CA GLY A 450 -33.19 6.62 -25.74
C GLY A 450 -32.58 5.71 -24.65
N ALA A 451 -32.30 6.21 -23.44
CA ALA A 451 -31.72 5.41 -22.37
C ALA A 451 -32.75 4.43 -21.77
N ARG A 452 -32.27 3.31 -21.22
CA ARG A 452 -33.10 2.32 -20.52
C ARG A 452 -32.99 2.51 -19.02
N LEU A 453 -34.01 3.09 -18.39
CA LEU A 453 -34.10 3.36 -16.95
C LEU A 453 -35.07 2.40 -16.24
N LEU A 454 -35.43 1.27 -16.85
CA LEU A 454 -36.37 0.31 -16.27
C LEU A 454 -35.90 -0.15 -14.87
N GLY A 455 -36.76 -0.01 -13.86
CA GLY A 455 -36.43 -0.33 -12.46
C GLY A 455 -35.45 0.65 -11.78
N ALA A 456 -35.01 1.71 -12.46
CA ALA A 456 -34.12 2.69 -11.85
C ALA A 456 -34.84 3.53 -10.78
N LYS A 457 -34.11 3.93 -9.74
CA LYS A 457 -34.62 4.76 -8.65
C LYS A 457 -34.28 6.22 -8.92
N LEU A 458 -35.30 7.06 -9.07
CA LEU A 458 -35.18 8.50 -9.34
C LEU A 458 -35.68 9.38 -8.18
N ALA A 459 -35.85 8.81 -6.97
CA ALA A 459 -36.32 9.56 -5.81
C ALA A 459 -35.40 10.75 -5.50
N ASP A 460 -35.98 11.89 -5.14
CA ASP A 460 -35.26 13.10 -4.74
C ASP A 460 -34.24 13.63 -5.76
N THR A 461 -34.40 13.31 -7.05
CA THR A 461 -33.51 13.81 -8.11
C THR A 461 -33.84 15.24 -8.55
N SER A 462 -32.82 16.03 -8.86
CA SER A 462 -32.98 17.33 -9.52
C SER A 462 -33.03 17.14 -11.04
N GLN A 463 -34.19 17.35 -11.66
CA GLN A 463 -34.40 17.06 -13.09
C GLN A 463 -34.59 18.32 -13.96
N MET A 464 -34.07 19.46 -13.51
CA MET A 464 -34.27 20.73 -14.21
C MET A 464 -33.65 20.70 -15.61
N GLY A 465 -34.47 20.74 -16.65
CA GLY A 465 -34.01 20.69 -18.05
C GLY A 465 -33.45 19.34 -18.49
N THR A 466 -33.68 18.26 -17.74
CA THR A 466 -33.30 16.90 -18.13
C THR A 466 -34.09 16.45 -19.35
N ILE A 467 -33.43 15.80 -20.31
CA ILE A 467 -34.03 15.30 -21.54
C ILE A 467 -34.22 13.78 -21.41
N PHE A 468 -35.47 13.32 -21.50
CA PHE A 468 -35.81 11.88 -21.48
C PHE A 468 -36.38 11.37 -22.82
N THR A 469 -36.31 12.14 -23.90
CA THR A 469 -36.94 11.78 -25.18
C THR A 469 -36.54 10.38 -25.66
N GLY A 470 -37.52 9.50 -25.83
CA GLY A 470 -37.34 8.10 -26.24
C GLY A 470 -36.80 7.17 -25.16
N ALA A 471 -36.57 7.64 -23.93
CA ALA A 471 -36.10 6.80 -22.83
C ALA A 471 -37.20 5.85 -22.33
N THR A 472 -36.83 4.62 -21.96
CA THR A 472 -37.70 3.71 -21.21
C THR A 472 -37.59 4.05 -19.73
N MET A 473 -38.65 4.58 -19.13
CA MET A 473 -38.70 5.05 -17.74
C MET A 473 -38.77 3.89 -16.74
N PRO A 474 -38.59 4.15 -15.43
CA PRO A 474 -38.63 3.10 -14.39
C PRO A 474 -39.88 2.23 -14.35
N ASP A 475 -41.01 2.77 -14.77
CA ASP A 475 -42.32 2.10 -14.85
C ASP A 475 -42.57 1.37 -16.18
N ASN A 476 -41.53 1.23 -17.01
CA ASN A 476 -41.57 0.62 -18.34
C ASN A 476 -42.32 1.44 -19.41
N THR A 477 -42.67 2.69 -19.14
CA THR A 477 -43.23 3.59 -20.16
C THR A 477 -42.11 4.20 -21.02
N VAL A 478 -42.42 4.61 -22.26
CA VAL A 478 -41.48 5.35 -23.11
C VAL A 478 -41.82 6.83 -23.05
N HIS A 479 -40.88 7.67 -22.62
CA HIS A 479 -41.06 9.11 -22.55
C HIS A 479 -41.00 9.69 -23.97
N ARG A 480 -42.04 10.44 -24.35
CA ARG A 480 -42.15 11.02 -25.70
C ARG A 480 -41.32 12.27 -25.87
#